data_AF-E1GYD1-F1
#
_entry.id   AF-E1GYD1-F1
#
_cell.length_a   1.000
_cell.length_b   1.000
_cell.length_c   1.000
_cell.angle_alpha   90.00
_cell.angle_beta   90.00
_cell.angle_gamma   90.00
#
_symmetry.space_group_name_H-M   'P 1'
#
loop_
_entity.id
_entity.type
_entity.pdbx_description
1 polymer ?
#
loop_
_entity_poly.entity_id
_entity_poly.type
_entity_poly.pdbx_seq_one_letter_code
_entity_poly.pdbx_strand_id
1 'polypeptide(L)'
;MTTENKDELGKTLWDIANSLRGAMMADDFRDYMLSFLFLKYLSDNYVAFAKKELGGDYPVIDIKEAYAVGVNSPLQLWYENNPQDIDLFEAQMRKKIHYVIKPHYIWDSIAEEARTQSDSLLENLEKGFKYIEEESFDTSFKGLFSEINLNSEKLGKNYAERNTLLAKVINKIKEGISELDTTTDALGDAYEYLIGQFAANSGQKAGEFYTPQGISSILSKIVTLDCQDPKSGKKKK
;
A
#
# COMPACT_ATOMS: atom_id res chain seq x y z
N MET A 1 8.45 20.14 4.66
CA MET A 1 7.09 19.81 5.12
C MET A 1 7.07 19.96 6.63
N THR A 2 6.17 20.78 7.16
CA THR A 2 5.96 20.94 8.62
C THR A 2 5.32 19.67 9.18
N THR A 3 5.59 19.35 10.45
CA THR A 3 5.00 18.23 11.20
C THR A 3 3.46 18.21 11.15
N GLU A 4 2.83 19.36 10.92
CA GLU A 4 1.36 19.50 10.82
C GLU A 4 0.74 18.71 9.66
N ASN A 5 1.44 18.57 8.53
CA ASN A 5 0.89 17.92 7.32
C ASN A 5 1.04 16.38 7.36
N LYS A 6 1.97 15.86 8.18
CA LYS A 6 2.22 14.41 8.34
C LYS A 6 1.10 13.72 9.11
N ASP A 7 0.62 14.38 10.16
CA ASP A 7 -0.47 13.85 10.98
C ASP A 7 -1.83 13.94 10.28
N GLU A 8 -1.97 14.82 9.27
CA GLU A 8 -3.24 15.06 8.60
C GLU A 8 -3.69 13.86 7.77
N LEU A 9 -2.80 13.27 6.96
CA LEU A 9 -3.12 12.05 6.20
C LEU A 9 -3.46 10.88 7.13
N GLY A 10 -2.69 10.69 8.20
CA GLY A 10 -2.95 9.65 9.20
C GLY A 10 -4.32 9.83 9.87
N LYS A 11 -4.68 11.07 10.22
CA LYS A 11 -6.01 11.41 10.78
C LYS A 11 -7.12 11.15 9.77
N THR A 12 -6.98 11.61 8.53
CA THR A 12 -7.97 11.39 7.46
C THR A 12 -8.22 9.89 7.25
N LEU A 13 -7.17 9.08 7.15
CA LEU A 13 -7.29 7.63 6.99
C LEU A 13 -7.90 6.96 8.23
N TRP A 14 -7.59 7.45 9.42
CA TRP A 14 -8.20 6.99 10.67
C TRP A 14 -9.69 7.30 10.74
N ASP A 15 -10.10 8.49 10.32
CA ASP A 15 -11.51 8.91 10.29
C ASP A 15 -12.30 8.11 9.24
N ILE A 16 -11.70 7.86 8.07
CA ILE A 16 -12.23 6.93 7.06
C ILE A 16 -12.45 5.56 7.72
N ALA A 17 -11.46 5.02 8.41
CA ALA A 17 -11.56 3.72 9.05
C ALA A 17 -12.68 3.66 10.10
N ASN A 18 -12.81 4.69 10.94
CA ASN A 18 -13.90 4.78 11.92
C ASN A 18 -15.28 4.86 11.26
N SER A 19 -15.38 5.55 10.13
CA SER A 19 -16.65 5.69 9.40
C SER A 19 -17.08 4.41 8.66
N LEU A 20 -16.12 3.57 8.24
CA LEU A 20 -16.38 2.42 7.38
C LEU A 20 -16.37 1.08 8.10
N ARG A 21 -15.71 0.96 9.26
CA ARG A 21 -15.62 -0.30 10.00
C ARG A 21 -16.99 -0.84 10.42
N GLY A 22 -18.00 0.02 10.56
CA GLY A 22 -19.35 -0.40 10.95
C GLY A 22 -19.34 -1.17 12.28
N ALA A 23 -19.79 -2.43 12.25
CA ALA A 23 -19.80 -3.32 13.41
C ALA A 23 -18.47 -4.07 13.63
N MET A 24 -17.46 -3.89 12.77
CA MET A 24 -16.15 -4.49 12.92
C MET A 24 -15.37 -3.85 14.07
N MET A 25 -14.61 -4.67 14.80
CA MET A 25 -13.66 -4.15 15.77
C MET A 25 -12.55 -3.40 15.04
N ALA A 26 -11.96 -2.42 15.73
CA ALA A 26 -10.84 -1.63 15.18
C ALA A 26 -9.71 -2.54 14.70
N ASP A 27 -9.37 -3.56 15.49
CA ASP A 27 -8.31 -4.52 15.19
C ASP A 27 -8.59 -5.33 13.92
N ASP A 28 -9.84 -5.75 13.69
CA ASP A 28 -10.18 -6.45 12.44
C ASP A 28 -10.03 -5.53 11.23
N PHE A 29 -10.48 -4.27 11.36
CA PHE A 29 -10.48 -3.32 10.25
C PHE A 29 -9.06 -2.79 9.92
N ARG A 30 -8.17 -2.79 10.92
CA ARG A 30 -6.74 -2.47 10.76
C ARG A 30 -6.12 -3.22 9.61
N ASP A 31 -6.32 -4.53 9.56
CA ASP A 31 -5.59 -5.39 8.64
C ASP A 31 -5.97 -5.08 7.18
N TYR A 32 -7.22 -4.66 6.93
CA TYR A 32 -7.66 -4.15 5.62
C TYR A 32 -6.98 -2.83 5.27
N MET A 33 -7.03 -1.85 6.18
CA MET A 33 -6.44 -0.53 5.95
C MET A 33 -4.94 -0.62 5.68
N LEU A 34 -4.21 -1.35 6.52
CA LEU A 34 -2.76 -1.49 6.37
C LEU A 34 -2.42 -2.26 5.08
N SER A 35 -3.13 -3.35 4.76
CA SER A 35 -2.89 -4.10 3.51
C SER A 35 -3.11 -3.24 2.25
N PHE A 36 -4.16 -2.40 2.24
CA PHE A 36 -4.44 -1.52 1.10
C PHE A 36 -3.44 -0.38 0.97
N LEU A 37 -3.02 0.24 2.08
CA LEU A 37 -1.98 1.25 2.06
C LEU A 37 -0.63 0.67 1.62
N PHE A 38 -0.35 -0.57 2.03
CA PHE A 38 0.85 -1.28 1.61
C PHE A 38 0.81 -1.64 0.12
N LEU A 39 -0.33 -2.13 -0.40
CA LEU A 39 -0.53 -2.35 -1.83
C LEU A 39 -0.31 -1.06 -2.62
N LYS A 40 -0.86 0.06 -2.14
CA LYS A 40 -0.65 1.38 -2.74
C LYS A 40 0.82 1.76 -2.76
N TYR A 41 1.51 1.65 -1.62
CA TYR A 41 2.94 1.95 -1.53
C TYR A 41 3.75 1.14 -2.53
N LEU A 42 3.54 -0.18 -2.58
CA LEU A 42 4.26 -1.05 -3.51
C LEU A 42 3.97 -0.70 -4.97
N SER A 43 2.70 -0.39 -5.28
CA SER A 43 2.25 -0.03 -6.63
C SER A 43 2.82 1.29 -7.09
N ASP A 44 2.72 2.34 -6.27
CA ASP A 44 3.23 3.68 -6.59
C ASP A 44 4.74 3.62 -6.84
N ASN A 45 5.47 2.91 -5.97
CA ASN A 45 6.91 2.73 -6.12
C ASN A 45 7.22 1.94 -7.41
N TYR A 46 6.50 0.85 -7.68
CA TYR A 46 6.68 0.05 -8.89
C TYR A 46 6.45 0.88 -10.16
N VAL A 47 5.35 1.63 -10.23
CA VAL A 47 4.99 2.48 -11.37
C VAL A 47 5.99 3.62 -11.55
N ALA A 48 6.46 4.25 -10.47
CA ALA A 48 7.47 5.29 -10.53
C ALA A 48 8.80 4.77 -11.12
N PHE A 49 9.22 3.57 -10.71
CA PHE A 49 10.39 2.91 -11.29
C PHE A 49 10.14 2.49 -12.75
N ALA A 50 9.00 1.89 -13.07
CA ALA A 50 8.65 1.51 -14.44
C ALA A 50 8.70 2.71 -15.38
N LYS A 51 8.15 3.86 -14.96
CA LYS A 51 8.21 5.11 -15.71
C LYS A 51 9.63 5.61 -15.93
N LYS A 52 10.50 5.48 -14.92
CA LYS A 52 11.92 5.85 -15.04
C LYS A 52 12.69 4.92 -15.97
N GLU A 53 12.41 3.62 -15.91
CA GLU A 53 13.09 2.59 -16.70
C GLU A 53 12.68 2.62 -18.16
N LEU A 54 11.39 2.77 -18.44
CA LEU A 54 10.85 2.88 -19.80
C LEU A 54 11.11 4.26 -20.42
N GLY A 55 11.29 5.30 -19.60
CA GLY A 55 11.64 6.64 -20.07
C GLY A 55 10.63 7.17 -21.10
N GLY A 56 11.08 7.38 -22.34
CA GLY A 56 10.24 7.85 -23.44
C GLY A 56 9.21 6.85 -23.95
N ASP A 57 9.42 5.55 -23.68
CA ASP A 57 8.52 4.49 -24.11
C ASP A 57 7.33 4.31 -23.13
N TYR A 58 7.39 4.95 -21.96
CA TYR A 58 6.28 4.92 -21.01
C TYR A 58 5.08 5.70 -21.57
N PRO A 59 3.89 5.07 -21.72
CA PRO A 59 2.74 5.74 -22.31
C PRO A 59 2.33 6.98 -21.52
N VAL A 60 2.17 8.10 -22.23
CA VAL A 60 1.65 9.36 -21.67
C VAL A 60 0.19 9.49 -22.10
N ILE A 61 -0.71 9.05 -21.23
CA ILE A 61 -2.15 9.15 -21.44
C ILE A 61 -2.79 9.75 -20.18
N ASP A 62 -3.80 10.60 -20.35
CA ASP A 62 -4.62 11.02 -19.22
C ASP A 62 -5.36 9.78 -18.70
N ILE A 63 -5.24 9.51 -17.40
CA ILE A 63 -5.78 8.31 -16.78
C ILE A 63 -7.32 8.23 -16.98
N LYS A 64 -8.02 9.36 -17.05
CA LYS A 64 -9.47 9.39 -17.33
C LYS A 64 -9.78 8.96 -18.77
N GLU A 65 -8.92 9.33 -19.72
CA GLU A 65 -9.03 8.89 -21.11
C GLU A 65 -8.69 7.40 -21.26
N ALA A 66 -7.69 6.92 -20.51
CA ALA A 66 -7.34 5.51 -20.45
C ALA A 66 -8.53 4.65 -19.96
N TYR A 67 -9.20 5.08 -18.89
CA TYR A 67 -10.37 4.38 -18.38
C TYR A 67 -11.51 4.31 -19.40
N ALA A 68 -11.70 5.36 -20.22
CA ALA A 68 -12.74 5.38 -21.24
C ALA A 68 -12.54 4.33 -22.35
N VAL A 69 -11.31 3.85 -22.53
CA VAL A 69 -10.96 2.79 -23.50
C VAL A 69 -10.70 1.43 -22.85
N GLY A 70 -11.06 1.25 -21.57
CA GLY A 70 -10.90 -0.01 -20.84
C GLY A 70 -9.48 -0.30 -20.35
N VAL A 71 -8.62 0.72 -20.35
CA VAL A 71 -7.25 0.63 -19.83
C VAL A 71 -7.21 1.18 -18.43
N ASN A 72 -6.78 0.34 -17.49
CA ASN A 72 -6.77 0.70 -16.07
C ASN A 72 -5.45 1.36 -15.63
N SER A 73 -4.39 1.28 -16.43
CA SER A 73 -3.14 2.01 -16.19
C SER A 73 -2.31 2.24 -17.46
N PRO A 74 -1.47 3.29 -17.53
CA PRO A 74 -0.55 3.48 -18.65
C PRO A 74 0.43 2.31 -18.82
N LEU A 75 0.80 1.64 -17.72
CA LEU A 75 1.64 0.46 -17.77
C LEU A 75 0.96 -0.72 -18.47
N GLN A 76 -0.36 -0.87 -18.32
CA GLN A 76 -1.12 -1.89 -19.04
C GLN A 76 -1.00 -1.71 -20.56
N LEU A 77 -1.12 -0.48 -21.06
CA LEU A 77 -0.91 -0.19 -22.49
C LEU A 77 0.49 -0.55 -22.97
N TRP A 78 1.51 -0.32 -22.14
CA TRP A 78 2.87 -0.71 -22.51
C TRP A 78 3.01 -2.23 -22.62
N TYR A 79 2.45 -2.97 -21.66
CA TYR A 79 2.42 -4.44 -21.69
C TYR A 79 1.70 -4.97 -22.94
N GLU A 80 0.53 -4.43 -23.26
CA GLU A 80 -0.28 -4.85 -24.41
C GLU A 80 0.42 -4.58 -25.74
N ASN A 81 1.13 -3.45 -25.86
CA ASN A 81 1.83 -3.08 -27.08
C ASN A 81 3.20 -3.77 -27.26
N ASN A 82 3.81 -4.26 -26.19
CA ASN A 82 5.18 -4.79 -26.20
C ASN A 82 5.28 -6.21 -25.59
N PRO A 83 4.48 -7.20 -26.06
CA PRO A 83 4.42 -8.52 -25.43
C PRO A 83 5.75 -9.29 -25.45
N GLN A 84 6.62 -9.00 -26.43
CA GLN A 84 7.93 -9.64 -26.56
C GLN A 84 8.96 -9.11 -25.55
N ASP A 85 8.74 -7.90 -25.01
CA ASP A 85 9.70 -7.23 -24.14
C ASP A 85 9.35 -7.36 -22.64
N ILE A 86 8.15 -7.87 -22.32
CA ILE A 86 7.65 -8.00 -20.94
C ILE A 86 8.63 -8.79 -20.07
N ASP A 87 9.07 -9.97 -20.52
CA ASP A 87 9.95 -10.83 -19.70
C ASP A 87 11.29 -10.16 -19.40
N LEU A 88 11.84 -9.44 -20.39
CA LEU A 88 13.11 -8.74 -20.24
C LEU A 88 12.95 -7.53 -19.30
N PHE A 89 11.87 -6.78 -19.44
CA PHE A 89 11.52 -5.69 -18.56
C PHE A 89 11.32 -6.17 -17.11
N GLU A 90 10.53 -7.22 -16.90
CA GLU A 90 10.29 -7.77 -15.56
C GLU A 90 11.57 -8.30 -14.91
N ALA A 91 12.46 -8.94 -15.68
CA ALA A 91 13.76 -9.36 -15.19
C ALA A 91 14.65 -8.17 -14.78
N GLN A 92 14.55 -7.03 -15.46
CA GLN A 92 15.24 -5.80 -15.07
C GLN A 92 14.64 -5.20 -13.79
N MET A 93 13.31 -5.17 -13.68
CA MET A 93 12.61 -4.67 -12.50
C MET A 93 12.98 -5.48 -11.25
N ARG A 94 12.99 -6.82 -11.33
CA ARG A 94 13.46 -7.69 -10.23
C ARG A 94 14.90 -7.40 -9.80
N LYS A 95 15.79 -7.09 -10.74
CA LYS A 95 17.18 -6.74 -10.41
C LYS A 95 17.31 -5.40 -9.70
N LYS A 96 16.46 -4.43 -10.04
CA LYS A 96 16.58 -3.04 -9.55
C LYS A 96 15.79 -2.76 -8.28
N ILE A 97 14.58 -3.32 -8.18
CA ILE A 97 13.67 -3.06 -7.07
C ILE A 97 13.18 -4.32 -6.37
N HIS A 98 13.62 -5.51 -6.80
CA HIS A 98 13.36 -6.82 -6.16
C HIS A 98 11.94 -7.37 -6.26
N TYR A 99 11.06 -6.70 -6.99
CA TYR A 99 9.70 -7.19 -7.19
C TYR A 99 9.03 -6.71 -8.48
N VAL A 100 7.96 -7.40 -8.90
CA VAL A 100 7.16 -7.10 -10.08
C VAL A 100 5.68 -7.16 -9.73
N ILE A 101 4.91 -6.13 -10.07
CA ILE A 101 3.45 -6.14 -9.95
C ILE A 101 2.86 -6.07 -11.34
N LYS A 102 2.00 -7.05 -11.69
CA LYS A 102 1.31 -7.04 -12.99
C LYS A 102 0.36 -5.83 -13.08
N PRO A 103 0.16 -5.24 -14.27
CA PRO A 103 -0.65 -4.03 -14.43
C PRO A 103 -2.08 -4.14 -13.92
N HIS A 104 -2.70 -5.32 -13.91
CA HIS A 104 -4.04 -5.51 -13.35
C HIS A 104 -4.08 -5.51 -11.82
N TYR A 105 -2.95 -5.76 -11.14
CA TYR A 105 -2.88 -5.87 -9.68
C TYR A 105 -2.32 -4.60 -9.02
N ILE A 106 -1.93 -3.58 -9.79
CA ILE A 106 -1.50 -2.31 -9.22
C ILE A 106 -2.69 -1.56 -8.62
N TRP A 107 -2.42 -0.73 -7.62
CA TRP A 107 -3.40 0.08 -6.91
C TRP A 107 -4.34 0.86 -7.82
N ASP A 108 -3.81 1.55 -8.84
CA ASP A 108 -4.64 2.37 -9.73
C ASP A 108 -5.68 1.55 -10.50
N SER A 109 -5.33 0.32 -10.88
CA SER A 109 -6.24 -0.61 -11.55
C SER A 109 -7.32 -1.12 -10.62
N ILE A 110 -6.91 -1.56 -9.43
CA ILE A 110 -7.83 -2.01 -8.38
C ILE A 110 -8.77 -0.87 -7.94
N ALA A 111 -8.26 0.35 -7.83
CA ALA A 111 -9.07 1.50 -7.45
C ALA A 111 -10.03 1.94 -8.55
N GLU A 112 -9.71 1.67 -9.82
CA GLU A 112 -10.66 1.89 -10.91
C GLU A 112 -11.77 0.83 -10.93
N GLU A 113 -11.44 -0.44 -10.68
CA GLU A 113 -12.43 -1.50 -10.49
C GLU A 113 -13.36 -1.19 -9.30
N ALA A 114 -12.82 -0.62 -8.21
CA ALA A 114 -13.60 -0.12 -7.09
C ALA A 114 -14.51 1.07 -7.46
N ARG A 115 -14.01 2.01 -8.27
CA ARG A 115 -14.80 3.17 -8.73
C ARG A 115 -15.98 2.76 -9.61
N THR A 116 -15.75 1.77 -10.48
CA THR A 116 -16.75 1.24 -11.41
C THR A 116 -17.66 0.17 -10.79
N GLN A 117 -17.39 -0.22 -9.54
CA GLN A 117 -18.09 -1.33 -8.85
C GLN A 117 -18.06 -2.63 -9.66
N SER A 118 -16.91 -2.95 -10.23
CA SER A 118 -16.69 -4.19 -10.97
C SER A 118 -17.02 -5.42 -10.11
N ASP A 119 -17.78 -6.35 -10.65
CA ASP A 119 -18.07 -7.64 -10.00
C ASP A 119 -16.80 -8.48 -9.80
N SER A 120 -15.73 -8.22 -10.55
CA SER A 120 -14.46 -8.96 -10.45
C SER A 120 -13.47 -8.36 -9.45
N LEU A 121 -13.78 -7.22 -8.81
CA LEU A 121 -12.85 -6.53 -7.92
C LEU A 121 -12.31 -7.44 -6.80
N LEU A 122 -13.20 -8.10 -6.07
CA LEU A 122 -12.81 -8.98 -4.96
C LEU A 122 -11.93 -10.15 -5.45
N GLU A 123 -12.31 -10.81 -6.54
CA GLU A 123 -11.51 -11.88 -7.14
C GLU A 123 -10.13 -11.38 -7.61
N ASN A 124 -10.07 -10.21 -8.26
CA ASN A 124 -8.82 -9.62 -8.73
C ASN A 124 -7.92 -9.18 -7.57
N LEU A 125 -8.50 -8.69 -6.48
CA LEU A 125 -7.78 -8.34 -5.26
C LEU A 125 -7.18 -9.59 -4.59
N GLU A 126 -7.94 -10.67 -4.48
CA GLU A 126 -7.44 -11.96 -3.96
C GLU A 126 -6.29 -12.51 -4.81
N LYS A 127 -6.46 -12.52 -6.14
CA LYS A 127 -5.41 -12.93 -7.08
C LYS A 127 -4.18 -12.03 -7.00
N GLY A 128 -4.38 -10.73 -6.86
CA GLY A 128 -3.31 -9.74 -6.74
C GLY A 128 -2.47 -9.97 -5.48
N PHE A 129 -3.10 -10.14 -4.32
CA PHE A 129 -2.38 -10.45 -3.08
C PHE A 129 -1.62 -11.78 -3.18
N LYS A 130 -2.27 -12.82 -3.69
CA LYS A 130 -1.61 -14.11 -3.88
C LYS A 130 -0.40 -14.01 -4.82
N TYR A 131 -0.55 -13.31 -5.95
CA TYR A 131 0.54 -13.06 -6.89
C TYR A 131 1.70 -12.32 -6.22
N ILE A 132 1.40 -11.31 -5.40
CA ILE A 132 2.42 -10.55 -4.69
C ILE A 132 3.20 -11.44 -3.70
N GLU A 133 2.55 -12.36 -3.00
CA GLU A 133 3.24 -13.27 -2.07
C GLU A 133 4.07 -14.36 -2.75
N GLU A 134 3.53 -14.92 -3.84
CA GLU A 134 4.05 -16.14 -4.45
C GLU A 134 5.01 -15.87 -5.62
N GLU A 135 4.79 -14.81 -6.40
CA GLU A 135 5.44 -14.61 -7.69
C GLU A 135 6.15 -13.26 -7.85
N SER A 136 5.70 -12.21 -7.13
CA SER A 136 6.22 -10.86 -7.32
C SER A 136 7.70 -10.73 -6.95
N PHE A 137 8.17 -11.43 -5.92
CA PHE A 137 9.55 -11.34 -5.41
C PHE A 137 10.37 -12.59 -5.75
N ASP A 138 11.71 -12.46 -5.72
CA ASP A 138 12.62 -13.60 -5.95
C ASP A 138 12.53 -14.66 -4.83
N THR A 139 12.26 -14.22 -3.60
CA THR A 139 11.93 -15.10 -2.48
C THR A 139 10.47 -14.89 -2.14
N SER A 140 9.71 -15.97 -2.00
CA SER A 140 8.30 -15.88 -1.66
C SER A 140 8.11 -15.28 -0.25
N PHE A 141 7.25 -14.27 -0.16
CA PHE A 141 6.85 -13.62 1.09
C PHE A 141 5.49 -14.16 1.55
N LYS A 142 5.41 -15.48 1.73
CA LYS A 142 4.18 -16.13 2.21
C LYS A 142 3.72 -15.51 3.52
N GLY A 143 2.47 -15.06 3.55
CA GLY A 143 1.85 -14.45 4.71
C GLY A 143 2.04 -12.93 4.85
N LEU A 144 2.45 -12.24 3.78
CA LEU A 144 2.47 -10.77 3.77
C LEU A 144 1.06 -10.17 3.94
N PHE A 145 0.05 -10.84 3.39
CA PHE A 145 -1.36 -10.51 3.44
C PHE A 145 -2.18 -11.62 4.13
N SER A 146 -1.58 -12.46 4.99
CA SER A 146 -2.33 -13.53 5.68
C SER A 146 -3.34 -13.02 6.70
N GLU A 147 -3.11 -11.82 7.23
CA GLU A 147 -3.99 -11.22 8.25
C GLU A 147 -5.30 -10.69 7.66
N ILE A 148 -5.31 -10.33 6.36
CA ILE A 148 -6.52 -9.83 5.70
C ILE A 148 -7.41 -10.98 5.23
N ASN A 149 -8.63 -11.04 5.75
CA ASN A 149 -9.62 -12.02 5.33
C ASN A 149 -10.69 -11.40 4.42
N LEU A 150 -10.44 -11.40 3.11
CA LEU A 150 -11.37 -10.88 2.10
C LEU A 150 -12.70 -11.66 2.02
N ASN A 151 -12.78 -12.85 2.62
CA ASN A 151 -13.97 -13.68 2.70
C ASN A 151 -14.71 -13.59 4.04
N SER A 152 -14.34 -12.62 4.89
CA SER A 152 -14.95 -12.44 6.20
C SER A 152 -16.45 -12.13 6.12
N GLU A 153 -17.24 -12.79 6.96
CA GLU A 153 -18.68 -12.46 7.13
C GLU A 153 -18.90 -11.04 7.63
N LYS A 154 -17.87 -10.45 8.26
CA LYS A 154 -17.89 -9.06 8.73
C LYS A 154 -17.91 -8.05 7.58
N LEU A 155 -17.44 -8.44 6.39
CA LEU A 155 -17.49 -7.61 5.19
C LEU A 155 -18.84 -7.70 4.47
N GLY A 156 -19.56 -8.81 4.66
CA GLY A 156 -20.80 -9.12 3.96
C GLY A 156 -21.10 -10.61 3.96
N LYS A 157 -22.39 -10.96 3.84
CA LYS A 157 -22.86 -12.36 3.89
C LYS A 157 -22.62 -13.10 2.57
N ASN A 158 -22.55 -12.38 1.47
CA ASN A 158 -22.33 -12.92 0.14
C ASN A 158 -21.23 -12.12 -0.59
N TYR A 159 -20.77 -12.68 -1.71
CA TYR A 159 -19.71 -12.09 -2.52
C TYR A 159 -20.01 -10.64 -2.93
N ALA A 160 -21.25 -10.34 -3.36
CA ALA A 160 -21.64 -9.00 -3.82
C ALA A 160 -21.57 -7.95 -2.70
N GLU A 161 -22.04 -8.27 -1.49
CA GLU A 161 -21.95 -7.39 -0.32
C GLU A 161 -20.50 -7.11 0.05
N ARG A 162 -19.64 -8.14 0.08
CA ARG A 162 -18.21 -8.01 0.37
C ARG A 162 -17.52 -7.12 -0.67
N ASN A 163 -17.77 -7.40 -1.95
CA ASN A 163 -17.23 -6.63 -3.07
C ASN A 163 -17.62 -5.15 -2.98
N THR A 164 -18.89 -4.88 -2.67
CA THR A 164 -19.40 -3.50 -2.51
C THR A 164 -18.73 -2.76 -1.36
N LEU A 165 -18.54 -3.41 -0.20
CA LEU A 165 -17.88 -2.79 0.93
C LEU A 165 -16.40 -2.53 0.65
N LEU A 166 -15.68 -3.50 0.07
CA LEU A 166 -14.29 -3.34 -0.32
C LEU A 166 -14.11 -2.20 -1.33
N ALA A 167 -14.98 -2.12 -2.35
CA ALA A 167 -15.00 -1.01 -3.30
C ALA A 167 -15.17 0.33 -2.58
N LYS A 168 -16.09 0.42 -1.61
CA LYS A 168 -16.31 1.63 -0.82
C LYS A 168 -15.08 2.02 0.01
N VAL A 169 -14.40 1.05 0.62
CA VAL A 169 -13.17 1.28 1.40
C VAL A 169 -12.05 1.79 0.49
N ILE A 170 -11.79 1.12 -0.63
CA ILE A 170 -10.74 1.50 -1.58
C ILE A 170 -11.00 2.90 -2.15
N ASN A 171 -12.24 3.21 -2.53
CA ASN A 171 -12.62 4.55 -3.02
C ASN A 171 -12.36 5.64 -1.97
N LYS A 172 -12.74 5.40 -0.71
CA LYS A 172 -12.51 6.38 0.37
C LYS A 172 -11.03 6.58 0.68
N ILE A 173 -10.23 5.51 0.66
CA ILE A 173 -8.77 5.61 0.78
C ILE A 173 -8.20 6.42 -0.39
N LYS A 174 -8.62 6.15 -1.63
CA LYS A 174 -8.17 6.91 -2.80
C LYS A 174 -8.53 8.40 -2.71
N GLU A 175 -9.75 8.72 -2.28
CA GLU A 175 -10.19 10.11 -2.04
C GLU A 175 -9.32 10.79 -0.98
N GLY A 176 -9.20 10.20 0.22
CA GLY A 176 -8.44 10.80 1.32
C GLY A 176 -6.95 10.97 1.04
N ILE A 177 -6.37 10.11 0.20
CA ILE A 177 -4.98 10.25 -0.25
C ILE A 177 -4.85 11.29 -1.37
N SER A 178 -5.82 11.41 -2.27
CA SER A 178 -5.75 12.36 -3.39
C SER A 178 -5.94 13.81 -2.94
N GLU A 179 -6.64 14.03 -1.83
CA GLU A 179 -6.83 15.36 -1.22
C GLU A 179 -5.54 15.94 -0.61
N LEU A 180 -4.51 15.10 -0.43
CA LEU A 180 -3.23 15.48 0.17
C LEU A 180 -2.11 15.23 -0.85
N ASP A 181 -1.21 16.20 -1.03
CA ASP A 181 -0.06 16.07 -1.93
C ASP A 181 0.91 15.02 -1.35
N THR A 182 0.68 13.76 -1.72
CA THR A 182 1.26 12.61 -1.02
C THR A 182 2.59 12.21 -1.64
N THR A 183 3.64 12.39 -0.87
CA THR A 183 4.94 11.77 -1.13
C THR A 183 5.03 10.41 -0.46
N THR A 184 5.98 9.57 -0.89
CA THR A 184 6.27 8.27 -0.28
C THR A 184 6.47 8.38 1.24
N ASP A 185 7.12 9.44 1.69
CA ASP A 185 7.36 9.70 3.12
C ASP A 185 6.04 9.97 3.88
N ALA A 186 5.11 10.72 3.28
CA ALA A 186 3.82 11.03 3.90
C ALA A 186 2.95 9.77 4.09
N LEU A 187 2.97 8.85 3.12
CA LEU A 187 2.25 7.58 3.24
C LEU A 187 2.84 6.69 4.35
N GLY A 188 4.17 6.67 4.48
CA GLY A 188 4.88 5.95 5.55
C GLY A 188 4.55 6.52 6.94
N ASP A 189 4.57 7.85 7.09
CA ASP A 189 4.20 8.51 8.35
C ASP A 189 2.72 8.21 8.73
N ALA A 190 1.81 8.25 7.75
CA ALA A 190 0.41 7.91 7.97
C ALA A 190 0.22 6.43 8.35
N TYR A 191 1.03 5.54 7.78
CA TYR A 191 1.05 4.12 8.14
C TYR A 191 1.50 3.92 9.60
N GLU A 192 2.57 4.59 10.02
CA GLU A 192 3.04 4.56 11.42
C GLU A 192 1.98 5.13 12.38
N TYR A 193 1.34 6.25 12.00
CA TYR A 193 0.25 6.85 12.77
C TYR A 193 -0.90 5.87 12.97
N LEU A 194 -1.33 5.18 11.91
CA LEU A 194 -2.41 4.19 11.99
C LEU A 194 -2.03 3.02 12.91
N ILE A 195 -0.81 2.48 12.81
CA ILE A 195 -0.33 1.44 13.73
C ILE A 195 -0.44 1.92 15.18
N GLY A 196 0.00 3.15 15.46
CA GLY A 196 -0.11 3.75 16.79
C GLY A 196 -1.57 3.86 17.27
N GLN A 197 -2.49 4.31 16.41
CA GLN A 197 -3.92 4.43 16.73
C GLN A 197 -4.58 3.07 16.98
N PHE A 198 -4.30 2.07 16.16
CA PHE A 198 -4.81 0.72 16.37
C PHE A 198 -4.23 0.09 17.63
N ALA A 199 -2.93 0.25 17.90
CA ALA A 199 -2.31 -0.23 19.14
C ALA A 199 -2.97 0.40 20.38
N ALA A 200 -3.21 1.71 20.37
CA ALA A 200 -3.87 2.41 21.48
C ALA A 200 -5.31 1.95 21.71
N ASN A 201 -6.04 1.56 20.65
CA ASN A 201 -7.42 1.10 20.73
C ASN A 201 -7.59 -0.41 20.96
N SER A 202 -6.54 -1.21 20.76
CA SER A 202 -6.58 -2.69 20.93
C SER A 202 -6.67 -3.15 22.39
N GLY A 203 -6.40 -2.27 23.37
CA GLY A 203 -6.41 -2.60 24.79
C GLY A 203 -5.31 -3.57 25.25
N GLN A 204 -4.39 -3.99 24.36
CA GLN A 204 -3.29 -4.90 24.65
C GLN A 204 -2.05 -4.13 25.19
N LYS A 205 -1.17 -4.81 25.95
CA LYS A 205 -0.03 -4.16 26.62
C LYS A 205 0.95 -3.58 25.58
N ALA A 206 1.14 -2.26 25.63
CA ALA A 206 1.80 -1.41 24.62
C ALA A 206 3.23 -1.79 24.19
N GLY A 207 3.96 -2.63 24.93
CA GLY A 207 5.39 -2.89 24.67
C GLY A 207 5.70 -3.84 23.51
N GLU A 208 4.79 -4.74 23.15
CA GLU A 208 5.01 -5.74 22.08
C GLU A 208 4.50 -5.27 20.71
N PHE A 209 3.63 -4.25 20.68
CA PHE A 209 2.86 -3.89 19.48
C PHE A 209 3.28 -2.58 18.83
N TYR A 210 3.72 -1.59 19.61
CA TYR A 210 4.16 -0.30 19.06
C TYR A 210 5.11 0.43 20.01
N THR A 211 6.29 0.83 19.50
CA THR A 211 7.22 1.69 20.24
C THR A 211 7.08 3.12 19.73
N PRO A 212 6.70 4.09 20.58
CA PRO A 212 6.56 5.48 20.17
C PRO A 212 7.82 6.03 19.50
N GLN A 213 7.64 6.81 18.43
CA GLN A 213 8.73 7.33 17.59
C GLN A 213 9.84 8.04 18.38
N GLY A 214 9.50 8.79 19.43
CA GLY A 214 10.47 9.45 20.30
C GLY A 214 11.42 8.46 21.01
N ILE A 215 10.90 7.32 21.47
CA ILE A 215 11.69 6.27 22.12
C ILE A 215 12.58 5.57 21.08
N SER A 216 12.01 5.19 19.92
CA SER A 216 12.75 4.59 18.81
C SER A 216 13.89 5.50 18.30
N SER A 217 13.66 6.81 18.25
CA SER A 217 14.66 7.81 17.88
C SER A 217 15.80 7.92 18.90
N ILE A 218 15.49 7.84 20.20
CA ILE A 218 16.51 7.85 21.25
C ILE A 218 17.34 6.56 21.18
N LEU A 219 16.70 5.40 21.08
CA LEU A 219 17.37 4.10 21.01
C LEU A 219 18.27 3.99 19.77
N SER A 220 17.77 4.39 18.59
CA SER A 220 18.58 4.39 17.36
C SER A 220 19.79 5.32 17.47
N LYS A 221 19.63 6.52 18.05
CA LYS A 221 20.76 7.43 18.31
C LYS A 221 21.78 6.78 19.25
N ILE A 222 21.34 6.16 20.34
CA ILE A 222 22.22 5.46 21.29
C ILE A 222 23.03 4.36 20.58
N VAL A 223 22.38 3.54 19.76
CA VAL A 223 23.04 2.45 19.01
C VAL A 223 24.09 2.98 18.02
N THR A 224 23.93 4.19 17.49
CA THR A 224 24.91 4.79 16.57
C THR A 224 26.13 5.43 17.25
N LEU A 225 26.12 5.58 18.58
CA LEU A 225 27.25 6.10 19.34
C LEU A 225 28.33 5.03 19.49
N ASP A 226 29.57 5.47 19.72
CA ASP A 226 30.64 4.54 20.11
C ASP A 226 30.31 3.86 21.45
N CYS A 227 30.31 2.53 21.46
CA CYS A 227 29.94 1.74 22.65
C CYS A 227 30.99 1.76 23.75
N GLN A 228 32.23 2.16 23.45
CA GLN A 228 33.32 2.28 24.43
C GLN A 228 33.51 3.71 24.91
N ASP A 229 33.25 4.72 24.06
CA ASP A 229 33.22 6.12 24.48
C ASP A 229 32.07 6.90 23.81
N PRO A 230 30.85 6.87 24.39
CA PRO A 230 29.70 7.58 23.83
C PRO A 230 29.90 9.09 23.69
N LYS A 231 30.83 9.69 24.45
CA LYS A 231 31.16 11.13 24.36
C LYS A 231 31.95 11.48 23.09
N SER A 232 32.64 10.49 22.51
CA SER A 232 33.38 10.66 21.25
C SER A 232 32.46 10.81 20.02
N GLY A 233 31.16 10.57 20.18
CA GLY A 233 30.14 10.78 19.16
C GLY A 233 29.86 9.53 18.32
N LYS A 234 29.47 9.73 17.06
CA LYS A 234 29.13 8.63 16.14
C LYS A 234 30.39 7.87 15.75
N LYS A 235 30.29 6.54 15.71
CA LYS A 235 31.36 5.67 15.22
C LYS A 235 31.70 6.06 13.77
N LYS A 236 32.97 6.33 13.47
CA LYS A 236 33.43 6.49 12.09
C LYS A 236 33.30 5.12 11.40
N LYS A 237 32.55 5.08 10.29
CA LYS A 237 32.43 3.89 9.43
C LYS A 237 33.79 3.47 8.88
#